data_AF-A0A9X7THW8-F1
#
_entry.id   AF-A0A9X7THW8-F1
#
_cell.length_a   1.000
_cell.length_b   1.000
_cell.length_c   1.000
_cell.angle_alpha   90.00
_cell.angle_beta   90.00
_cell.angle_gamma   90.00
#
_symmetry.space_group_name_H-M   'P 1'
#
loop_
_entity.id
_entity.type
_entity.pdbx_description
1 polymer ?
#
loop_
_entity_poly.entity_id
_entity_poly.type
_entity_poly.pdbx_seq_one_letter_code
_entity_poly.pdbx_strand_id
1 'polypeptide(L)'
;MKKVEEIKGYKGHIALNEEGKVIQAKNLENEEEWANVLKFNVEKGNEEAKELGFNKMNGFAMIGSNYSLAFMKGLGVVVDTRKADWQELFIYYTYSWSVLITGIVITALSIILFGLAFTSYMSWLAPEPRFYLPAILLIVGIVFLAASKSSMAYRL
;
A
#
# COMPACT_ATOMS: atom_id res chain seq x y z
N MET A 1 -0.02 -10.29 6.72
CA MET A 1 0.10 -9.52 5.47
C MET A 1 -0.71 -10.28 4.43
N LYS A 2 -1.70 -9.64 3.80
CA LYS A 2 -2.49 -10.30 2.76
C LYS A 2 -1.53 -10.67 1.62
N LYS A 3 -1.51 -11.91 1.16
CA LYS A 3 -0.65 -12.30 0.02
C LYS A 3 -1.27 -11.77 -1.27
N VAL A 4 -0.45 -11.46 -2.27
CA VAL A 4 -0.94 -11.08 -3.62
C VAL A 4 -1.94 -12.12 -4.16
N GLU A 5 -1.72 -13.39 -3.83
CA GLU A 5 -2.53 -14.55 -4.22
C GLU A 5 -3.95 -14.54 -3.64
N GLU A 6 -4.17 -13.79 -2.55
CA GLU A 6 -5.46 -13.69 -1.86
C GLU A 6 -6.33 -12.55 -2.41
N ILE A 7 -5.84 -11.83 -3.43
CA ILE A 7 -6.61 -10.81 -4.16
C ILE A 7 -7.72 -11.51 -4.94
N LYS A 8 -8.95 -11.00 -4.85
CA LYS A 8 -10.09 -11.56 -5.60
C LYS A 8 -9.83 -11.53 -7.10
N GLY A 9 -10.05 -12.68 -7.74
CA GLY A 9 -9.82 -12.84 -9.17
C GLY A 9 -8.36 -13.02 -9.56
N TYR A 10 -7.42 -13.21 -8.62
CA TYR A 10 -6.00 -13.43 -8.91
C TYR A 10 -5.75 -14.51 -9.99
N LYS A 11 -4.88 -14.18 -10.94
CA LYS A 11 -4.44 -15.08 -12.01
C LYS A 11 -2.92 -15.22 -12.08
N GLY A 12 -2.19 -14.13 -11.86
CA GLY A 12 -0.73 -14.13 -11.85
C GLY A 12 -0.17 -12.80 -11.36
N HIS A 13 1.14 -12.75 -11.10
CA HIS A 13 1.82 -11.51 -10.80
C HIS A 13 3.29 -11.54 -11.20
N ILE A 14 3.87 -10.36 -11.36
CA ILE A 14 5.28 -10.11 -11.63
C ILE A 14 5.76 -8.93 -10.79
N ALA A 15 6.91 -9.05 -10.16
CA ALA A 15 7.57 -8.00 -9.40
C ALA A 15 8.88 -7.63 -10.10
N LEU A 16 9.08 -6.34 -10.32
CA LEU A 16 10.23 -5.73 -10.95
C LEU A 16 11.02 -4.90 -9.92
N ASN A 17 12.35 -4.89 -10.04
CA ASN A 17 13.21 -3.97 -9.30
C ASN A 17 13.17 -2.56 -9.93
N GLU A 18 13.88 -1.61 -9.32
CA GLU A 18 13.99 -0.23 -9.84
C GLU A 18 14.67 -0.15 -11.23
N GLU A 19 15.47 -1.14 -11.60
CA GLU A 19 16.10 -1.27 -12.92
C GLU A 19 15.18 -1.92 -13.98
N GLY A 20 13.98 -2.37 -13.58
CA GLY A 20 13.02 -3.08 -14.43
C GLY A 20 13.30 -4.56 -14.63
N LYS A 21 14.19 -5.18 -13.84
CA LYS A 21 14.47 -6.62 -13.85
C LYS A 21 13.47 -7.39 -13.00
N VAL A 22 13.13 -8.60 -13.43
CA VAL A 22 12.23 -9.51 -12.71
C VAL A 22 12.88 -9.99 -11.41
N ILE A 23 12.22 -9.74 -10.28
CA ILE A 23 12.58 -10.29 -8.96
C ILE A 23 11.75 -11.54 -8.66
N GLN A 24 10.48 -11.51 -9.06
CA GLN A 24 9.52 -12.57 -8.77
C GLN A 24 8.46 -12.61 -9.86
N ALA A 25 8.06 -13.80 -10.29
CA ALA A 25 6.88 -13.98 -11.11
C ALA A 25 6.17 -15.28 -10.72
N LYS A 26 4.86 -15.32 -10.90
CA LYS A 26 4.06 -16.51 -10.63
C LYS A 26 2.84 -16.56 -11.54
N ASN A 27 2.58 -17.75 -12.09
CA ASN A 27 1.45 -18.03 -12.97
C ASN A 27 1.37 -17.08 -14.18
N LEU A 28 2.52 -16.68 -14.72
CA LEU A 28 2.64 -15.92 -15.95
C LEU A 28 3.55 -16.69 -16.91
N GLU A 29 3.20 -16.69 -18.18
CA GLU A 29 4.06 -17.22 -19.23
C GLU A 29 5.01 -16.11 -19.70
N ASN A 30 6.25 -16.47 -19.99
CA ASN A 30 7.27 -15.58 -20.54
C ASN A 30 7.53 -14.29 -19.73
N GLU A 31 8.20 -14.43 -18.59
CA GLU A 31 8.44 -13.35 -17.62
C GLU A 31 9.19 -12.13 -18.20
N GLU A 32 10.14 -12.36 -19.11
CA GLU A 32 10.89 -11.28 -19.75
C GLU A 32 10.02 -10.42 -20.66
N GLU A 33 9.09 -11.04 -21.39
CA GLU A 33 8.15 -10.32 -22.25
C GLU A 33 7.21 -9.44 -21.42
N TRP A 34 6.69 -9.97 -20.31
CA TRP A 34 5.92 -9.18 -19.35
C TRP A 34 6.70 -8.00 -18.79
N ALA A 35 7.95 -8.21 -18.38
CA ALA A 35 8.81 -7.14 -17.87
C ALA A 35 9.01 -6.05 -18.93
N ASN A 36 9.25 -6.43 -20.18
CA ASN A 36 9.43 -5.50 -21.29
C ASN A 36 8.16 -4.69 -21.58
N VAL A 37 6.99 -5.34 -21.61
CA VAL A 37 5.70 -4.66 -21.81
C VAL A 37 5.41 -3.69 -20.67
N LEU A 38 5.62 -4.11 -19.42
CA LEU A 38 5.41 -3.24 -18.25
C LEU A 38 6.35 -2.03 -18.29
N LYS A 39 7.64 -2.24 -18.57
CA LYS A 39 8.63 -1.17 -18.69
C LYS A 39 8.26 -0.18 -19.79
N PHE A 40 7.91 -0.67 -20.97
CA PHE A 40 7.49 0.16 -22.10
C PHE A 40 6.28 1.04 -21.73
N ASN A 41 5.26 0.48 -21.08
CA ASN A 41 4.07 1.25 -20.69
C ASN A 41 4.37 2.30 -19.61
N VAL A 42 5.26 2.01 -18.65
CA VAL A 42 5.70 3.00 -17.66
C VAL A 42 6.49 4.12 -18.33
N GLU A 43 7.42 3.80 -19.23
CA GLU A 43 8.24 4.78 -19.95
C GLU A 43 7.36 5.69 -20.81
N LYS A 44 6.51 5.10 -21.65
CA LYS A 44 5.59 5.86 -22.51
C LYS A 44 4.61 6.71 -21.71
N GLY A 45 4.03 6.14 -20.65
CA GLY A 45 3.15 6.87 -19.76
C GLY A 45 3.84 8.02 -19.02
N ASN A 46 5.12 7.86 -18.66
CA ASN A 46 5.91 8.94 -18.06
C ASN A 46 6.22 10.06 -19.07
N GLU A 47 6.44 9.74 -20.35
CA GLU A 47 6.57 10.75 -21.41
C GLU A 47 5.30 11.58 -21.52
N GLU A 48 4.13 10.92 -21.66
CA GLU A 48 2.83 11.58 -21.76
C GLU A 48 2.52 12.41 -20.50
N ALA A 49 2.82 11.87 -19.31
CA ALA A 49 2.65 12.60 -18.06
C ALA A 49 3.48 13.90 -18.04
N LYS A 50 4.73 13.85 -18.50
CA LYS A 50 5.60 15.04 -18.59
C LYS A 50 5.08 16.06 -19.59
N GLU A 51 4.58 15.63 -20.75
CA GLU A 51 3.94 16.50 -21.74
C GLU A 51 2.73 17.25 -21.14
N LEU A 52 2.00 16.59 -20.25
CA LEU A 52 0.85 17.16 -19.53
C LEU A 52 1.23 17.96 -18.27
N GLY A 53 2.52 18.15 -17.99
CA GLY A 53 3.01 18.90 -16.82
C GLY A 53 3.01 18.12 -15.50
N PHE A 54 2.85 16.80 -15.55
CA PHE A 54 3.01 15.91 -14.40
C PHE A 54 4.45 15.39 -14.29
N ASN A 55 4.89 15.03 -13.07
CA ASN A 55 6.25 14.52 -12.86
C ASN A 55 6.47 13.10 -13.39
N LYS A 56 5.63 12.15 -12.95
CA LYS A 56 5.71 10.73 -13.30
C LYS A 56 4.39 10.03 -13.03
N MET A 57 4.14 8.94 -13.77
CA MET A 57 3.09 7.99 -13.44
C MET A 57 3.51 7.13 -12.24
N ASN A 58 2.59 6.95 -11.31
CA ASN A 58 2.79 6.13 -10.11
C ASN A 58 2.38 4.67 -10.31
N GLY A 59 1.78 4.36 -11.45
CA GLY A 59 1.25 3.05 -11.84
C GLY A 59 0.20 3.21 -12.93
N PHE A 60 -0.34 2.09 -13.42
CA PHE A 60 -1.42 2.07 -14.39
C PHE A 60 -2.30 0.82 -14.19
N ALA A 61 -3.50 0.86 -14.76
CA ALA A 61 -4.38 -0.28 -14.86
C ALA A 61 -4.89 -0.42 -16.30
N MET A 62 -4.88 -1.64 -16.82
CA MET A 62 -5.45 -2.00 -18.11
C MET A 62 -6.62 -2.94 -17.86
N ILE A 63 -7.81 -2.54 -18.29
CA ILE A 63 -9.04 -3.32 -18.13
C ILE A 63 -9.32 -4.03 -19.44
N GLY A 64 -9.05 -5.33 -19.50
CA GLY A 64 -9.38 -6.16 -20.65
C GLY A 64 -10.77 -6.79 -20.55
N SER A 65 -11.14 -7.63 -21.52
CA SER A 65 -12.44 -8.29 -21.57
C SER A 65 -12.55 -9.51 -20.64
N ASN A 66 -11.46 -10.26 -20.49
CA ASN A 66 -11.38 -11.46 -19.66
C ASN A 66 -10.36 -11.31 -18.52
N TYR A 67 -9.25 -10.63 -18.79
CA TYR A 67 -8.19 -10.38 -17.82
C TYR A 67 -7.85 -8.90 -17.79
N SER A 68 -7.54 -8.42 -16.60
CA SER A 68 -7.08 -7.05 -16.36
C SER A 68 -5.74 -7.09 -15.66
N LEU A 69 -4.93 -6.07 -15.92
CA LEU A 69 -3.59 -5.90 -15.35
C LEU A 69 -3.58 -4.61 -14.54
N ALA A 70 -3.06 -4.66 -13.32
CA ALA A 70 -2.70 -3.48 -12.54
C ALA A 70 -1.21 -3.52 -12.28
N PHE A 71 -0.50 -2.40 -12.48
CA PHE A 71 0.93 -2.29 -12.21
C PHE A 71 1.21 -1.05 -11.37
N MET A 72 1.88 -1.24 -10.23
CA MET A 72 2.29 -0.14 -9.35
C MET A 72 3.40 -0.59 -8.39
N LYS A 73 4.32 0.32 -8.05
CA LYS A 73 5.46 0.06 -7.14
C LYS A 73 6.29 -1.18 -7.53
N GLY A 74 6.47 -1.39 -8.83
CA GLY A 74 7.19 -2.56 -9.35
C GLY A 74 6.39 -3.86 -9.34
N LEU A 75 5.17 -3.90 -8.79
CA LEU A 75 4.34 -5.11 -8.78
C LEU A 75 3.21 -5.00 -9.80
N GLY A 76 3.21 -5.91 -10.78
CA GLY A 76 2.13 -6.17 -11.72
C GLY A 76 1.26 -7.35 -11.26
N VAL A 77 -0.04 -7.16 -11.16
CA VAL A 77 -1.02 -8.21 -10.80
C VAL A 77 -2.03 -8.37 -11.93
N VAL A 78 -2.19 -9.61 -12.39
CA VAL A 78 -3.20 -10.00 -13.37
C VAL A 78 -4.39 -10.62 -12.64
N VAL A 79 -5.57 -10.11 -12.95
CA VAL A 79 -6.85 -10.55 -12.37
C VAL A 79 -7.89 -10.84 -13.43
N ASP A 80 -8.82 -11.75 -13.14
CA ASP A 80 -10.05 -11.98 -13.90
C ASP A 80 -10.94 -10.74 -13.81
N THR A 81 -11.19 -10.09 -14.95
CA THR A 81 -11.92 -8.81 -15.02
C THR A 81 -13.29 -8.87 -14.35
N ARG A 82 -13.98 -10.01 -14.44
CA ARG A 82 -15.36 -10.16 -13.94
C ARG A 82 -15.42 -10.42 -12.44
N LYS A 83 -14.30 -10.82 -11.83
CA LYS A 83 -14.20 -11.16 -10.40
C LYS A 83 -13.35 -10.16 -9.61
N ALA A 84 -12.60 -9.31 -10.30
CA ALA A 84 -11.69 -8.36 -9.69
C ALA A 84 -12.44 -7.34 -8.83
N ASP A 85 -11.96 -7.18 -7.60
CA ASP A 85 -12.37 -6.09 -6.71
C ASP A 85 -11.29 -5.00 -6.79
N TRP A 86 -11.56 -4.00 -7.64
CA TRP A 86 -10.61 -2.92 -7.89
C TRP A 86 -10.29 -2.12 -6.63
N GLN A 87 -11.28 -1.92 -5.75
CA GLN A 87 -11.06 -1.22 -4.49
C GLN A 87 -10.08 -2.00 -3.60
N GLU A 88 -10.21 -3.32 -3.54
CA GLU A 88 -9.28 -4.19 -2.81
C GLU A 88 -7.85 -4.10 -3.37
N LEU A 89 -7.70 -4.14 -4.70
CA LEU A 89 -6.41 -3.95 -5.39
C LEU A 89 -5.80 -2.58 -5.09
N PHE A 90 -6.58 -1.51 -5.15
CA PHE A 90 -6.10 -0.17 -4.82
C PHE A 90 -5.65 -0.06 -3.37
N ILE A 91 -6.39 -0.66 -2.42
CA ILE A 91 -5.99 -0.68 -1.01
C ILE A 91 -4.67 -1.44 -0.84
N TYR A 92 -4.54 -2.59 -1.48
CA TYR A 92 -3.32 -3.41 -1.44
C TYR A 92 -2.09 -2.61 -1.89
N TYR A 93 -2.23 -1.83 -2.96
CA TYR A 93 -1.19 -0.99 -3.51
C TYR A 93 -0.91 0.29 -2.72
N THR A 94 -1.96 0.91 -2.17
CA THR A 94 -1.88 2.24 -1.54
C THR A 94 -1.29 2.17 -0.13
N TYR A 95 -1.63 1.15 0.64
CA TYR A 95 -1.28 1.13 2.07
C TYR A 95 -0.08 0.26 2.36
N SER A 96 0.84 0.79 3.15
CA SER A 96 1.82 -0.05 3.86
C SER A 96 1.11 -0.69 5.05
N TRP A 97 0.73 -1.96 4.90
CA TRP A 97 0.01 -2.71 5.95
C TRP A 97 0.77 -2.77 7.28
N SER A 98 2.10 -2.86 7.25
CA SER A 98 2.92 -2.86 8.47
C SER A 98 2.83 -1.54 9.22
N VAL A 99 2.92 -0.42 8.51
CA VAL A 99 2.82 0.93 9.08
C VAL A 99 1.39 1.21 9.55
N LEU A 100 0.37 0.77 8.78
CA LEU A 100 -1.04 0.88 9.14
C LEU A 100 -1.35 0.14 10.44
N ILE A 101 -0.98 -1.15 10.52
CA ILE A 101 -1.21 -1.99 11.71
C ILE A 101 -0.47 -1.40 12.91
N THR A 102 0.79 -0.96 12.73
CA THR A 102 1.57 -0.32 13.80
C THR A 102 0.87 0.94 14.32
N GLY A 103 0.38 1.79 13.42
CA GLY A 103 -0.39 2.99 13.78
C GLY A 103 -1.68 2.66 14.54
N ILE A 104 -2.44 1.65 14.09
CA ILE A 104 -3.67 1.19 14.77
C ILE A 104 -3.35 0.70 16.18
N VAL A 105 -2.35 -0.17 16.33
CA VAL A 105 -1.97 -0.76 17.63
C VAL A 105 -1.49 0.32 18.61
N ILE A 106 -0.62 1.23 18.17
CA ILE A 106 -0.13 2.34 19.02
C ILE A 106 -1.30 3.23 19.45
N THR A 107 -2.21 3.55 18.53
CA THR A 107 -3.39 4.39 18.83
C THR A 107 -4.32 3.70 19.84
N ALA A 108 -4.59 2.41 19.65
CA ALA A 108 -5.42 1.63 20.58
C ALA A 108 -4.79 1.54 21.97
N LEU A 109 -3.48 1.29 22.05
CA LEU A 109 -2.73 1.29 23.31
C LEU A 109 -2.79 2.66 23.99
N SER A 110 -2.62 3.75 23.24
CA SER A 110 -2.77 5.11 23.77
C SER A 110 -4.14 5.33 24.41
N ILE A 111 -5.23 4.95 23.73
CA ILE A 111 -6.60 5.08 24.26
C ILE A 111 -6.78 4.27 25.54
N ILE A 112 -6.28 3.03 25.58
CA ILE A 112 -6.33 2.19 26.79
C ILE A 112 -5.58 2.85 27.93
N LEU A 113 -4.37 3.36 27.68
CA LEU A 113 -3.56 4.03 28.69
C LEU A 113 -4.22 5.33 29.19
N PHE A 114 -4.89 6.08 28.30
CA PHE A 114 -5.73 7.22 28.69
C PHE A 114 -6.84 6.80 29.64
N GLY A 115 -7.56 5.71 29.35
CA GLY A 115 -8.59 5.18 30.24
C GLY A 115 -8.04 4.77 31.60
N LEU A 116 -6.87 4.11 31.62
CA LEU A 116 -6.20 3.68 32.85
C LEU A 116 -5.62 4.84 33.66
N ALA A 117 -5.25 5.96 33.02
CA ALA A 117 -4.72 7.14 33.72
C ALA A 117 -5.71 7.73 34.74
N PHE A 118 -7.01 7.53 34.54
CA PHE A 118 -8.08 7.94 35.46
C PHE A 118 -8.33 6.94 36.61
N THR A 119 -7.61 5.82 36.63
CA THR A 119 -7.79 4.75 37.61
C THR A 119 -6.59 4.64 38.56
N SER A 120 -6.75 3.84 39.62
CA SER A 120 -5.64 3.52 40.54
C SER A 120 -4.55 2.66 39.91
N TYR A 121 -4.75 2.05 38.74
CA TYR A 121 -3.75 1.19 38.10
C TYR A 121 -2.43 1.90 37.76
N MET A 122 -2.46 3.22 37.59
CA MET A 122 -1.26 4.04 37.33
C MET A 122 -0.90 4.96 38.50
N SER A 123 -1.43 4.71 39.70
CA SER A 123 -1.22 5.57 40.87
C SER A 123 0.25 5.69 41.30
N TRP A 124 1.10 4.76 40.86
CA TRP A 124 2.54 4.74 41.10
C TRP A 124 3.33 5.72 40.22
N LEU A 125 2.74 6.25 39.13
CA LEU A 125 3.34 7.31 38.32
C LEU A 125 2.93 8.69 38.85
N ALA A 126 3.73 9.73 38.66
CA ALA A 126 3.26 11.11 38.92
C ALA A 126 2.12 11.50 37.95
N PRO A 127 1.21 12.42 38.32
CA PRO A 127 0.07 12.80 37.48
C PRO A 127 0.45 13.24 36.06
N GLU A 128 1.55 13.98 35.90
CA GLU A 128 2.02 14.47 34.61
C GLU A 128 2.38 13.33 33.62
N PRO A 129 3.29 12.38 33.95
CA PRO A 129 3.60 11.26 33.06
C PRO A 129 2.40 10.37 32.70
N ARG A 130 1.40 10.26 33.59
CA ARG A 130 0.18 9.48 33.32
C ARG A 130 -0.60 9.99 32.11
N PHE A 131 -0.53 11.29 31.81
CA PHE A 131 -1.23 11.88 30.65
C PHE A 131 -0.29 12.17 29.48
N TYR A 132 0.99 12.49 29.73
CA TYR A 132 1.96 12.73 28.66
C TYR A 132 2.30 11.49 27.85
N LEU A 133 2.47 10.33 28.49
CA LEU A 133 2.82 9.10 27.78
C LEU A 133 1.70 8.64 26.82
N PRO A 134 0.42 8.58 27.23
CA PRO A 134 -0.68 8.33 26.30
C PRO A 134 -0.78 9.39 25.19
N ALA A 135 -0.59 10.68 25.50
CA ALA A 135 -0.66 11.75 24.52
C ALA A 135 0.43 11.65 23.43
N ILE A 136 1.68 11.38 23.81
CA ILE A 136 2.78 11.17 22.86
C ILE A 136 2.50 9.95 21.99
N LEU A 137 2.06 8.84 22.60
CA LEU A 137 1.68 7.64 21.85
C LEU A 137 0.53 7.91 20.87
N LEU A 138 -0.44 8.75 21.24
CA LEU A 138 -1.52 9.13 20.33
C LEU A 138 -0.99 9.86 19.10
N ILE A 139 -0.12 10.85 19.31
CA ILE A 139 0.50 11.63 18.24
C ILE A 139 1.29 10.71 17.32
N VAL A 140 2.14 9.83 17.88
CA VAL A 140 2.92 8.86 17.10
C VAL A 140 2.00 7.92 16.32
N GLY A 141 0.94 7.39 16.95
CA GLY A 141 -0.04 6.52 16.30
C GLY A 141 -0.73 7.19 15.11
N ILE A 142 -1.19 8.43 15.28
CA ILE A 142 -1.81 9.23 14.20
C ILE A 142 -0.82 9.50 13.07
N VAL A 143 0.43 9.84 13.38
CA VAL A 143 1.48 10.06 12.37
C VAL A 143 1.73 8.78 11.57
N PHE A 144 1.79 7.62 12.21
CA PHE A 144 1.93 6.33 11.53
C PHE A 144 0.70 6.01 10.66
N LEU A 145 -0.51 6.26 11.14
CA LEU A 145 -1.73 6.09 10.35
C LEU A 145 -1.72 6.99 9.11
N ALA A 146 -1.32 8.26 9.25
CA ALA A 146 -1.20 9.17 8.13
C ALA A 146 -0.10 8.73 7.13
N ALA A 147 1.07 8.32 7.63
CA ALA A 147 2.18 7.83 6.84
C ALA A 147 1.91 6.46 6.19
N SER A 148 0.94 5.69 6.69
CA SER A 148 0.58 4.39 6.13
C SER A 148 0.02 4.49 4.72
N LYS A 149 -0.59 5.64 4.38
CA LYS A 149 -1.00 5.96 3.02
C LYS A 149 0.25 6.34 2.23
N SER A 150 0.57 5.56 1.22
CA SER A 150 1.63 5.89 0.27
C SER A 150 1.43 7.32 -0.26
N SER A 151 2.47 8.16 -0.16
CA SER A 151 2.47 9.55 -0.63
C SER A 151 2.31 9.71 -2.15
N MET A 152 2.14 8.61 -2.89
CA MET A 152 1.84 8.65 -4.31
C MET A 152 0.38 9.06 -4.47
N ALA A 153 0.17 10.36 -4.66
CA ALA A 153 -1.11 10.93 -5.06
C ALA A 153 -1.59 10.18 -6.32
N TYR A 154 -2.63 9.37 -6.16
CA TYR A 154 -3.35 8.79 -7.27
C TYR A 154 -4.17 9.89 -7.90
N ARG A 155 -3.85 10.22 -9.15
CA ARG A 155 -4.81 10.79 -10.09
C ARG A 155 -5.06 9.67 -11.10
N LEU A 156 -6.22 9.02 -10.96
CA LEU A 156 -6.86 8.30 -12.05
C LEU A 156 -7.48 9.34 -12.99
#